data_AF-A0A8K0XV75-F1
#
_entry.id   AF-A0A8K0XV75-F1
#
_cell.length_a   1.000
_cell.length_b   1.000
_cell.length_c   1.000
_cell.angle_alpha   90.00
_cell.angle_beta   90.00
_cell.angle_gamma   90.00
#
_symmetry.space_group_name_H-M   'P 1'
#
loop_
_entity.id
_entity.type
_entity.pdbx_description
1 polymer ?
#
loop_
_entity_poly.entity_id
_entity_poly.type
_entity_poly.pdbx_seq_one_letter_code
_entity_poly.pdbx_strand_id
1 'polypeptide(L)'
;MVVKTLKELLDGQDWQTLDKLSARLQELDKNYMAYLDAVKVGYITGVEINEPYSDLSIKDILKNKGKSHMNSIIKSALGTEDNKEKEVYISERLTVYLAGPYTPYDASPHSAPKVAHENVVRAIDFGIDVADRGHFPFIPHYSHFMHIYGKKEMPYEFYTEQDFKWLEKCDAIFYYKDKIGEMKRGLTGAERELQEAIKQRKLVFFSVEEIPKYVGVKS
;
A
#
# COMPACT_ATOMS: atom_id res chain seq x y z
N MET A 1 1.54 -5.46 18.25
CA MET A 1 1.23 -4.46 19.30
C MET A 1 -0.08 -4.72 20.06
N VAL A 2 -1.15 -5.22 19.44
CA VAL A 2 -2.45 -5.50 20.12
C VAL A 2 -2.34 -6.53 21.27
N VAL A 3 -1.47 -7.54 21.14
CA VAL A 3 -1.36 -8.64 22.12
C VAL A 3 -0.67 -8.25 23.44
N LYS A 4 0.20 -7.22 23.43
CA LYS A 4 0.97 -6.83 24.63
C LYS A 4 0.17 -5.91 25.56
N THR A 5 -0.64 -5.02 24.98
CA THR A 5 -1.55 -4.13 25.73
C THR A 5 -2.70 -4.90 26.41
N LEU A 6 -3.09 -6.06 25.88
CA LEU A 6 -4.11 -6.92 26.49
C LEU A 6 -3.63 -7.69 27.72
N LYS A 7 -2.34 -8.03 27.81
CA LYS A 7 -1.77 -8.77 28.96
C LYS A 7 -1.77 -7.95 30.25
N GLU A 8 -1.58 -6.64 30.16
CA GLU A 8 -1.61 -5.73 31.32
C GLU A 8 -3.05 -5.36 31.74
N LEU A 9 -4.03 -5.56 30.86
CA LEU A 9 -5.46 -5.31 31.09
C LEU A 9 -6.22 -6.51 31.67
N LEU A 10 -5.61 -7.70 31.70
CA LEU A 10 -6.29 -8.98 31.99
C LEU A 10 -5.68 -9.74 33.18
N ASP A 11 -5.14 -9.01 34.15
CA ASP A 11 -4.70 -9.61 35.40
C ASP A 11 -5.91 -10.19 36.15
N GLY A 12 -5.99 -11.52 36.26
CA GLY A 12 -7.06 -12.25 36.95
C GLY A 12 -8.14 -12.92 36.06
N GLN A 13 -7.98 -13.00 34.74
CA GLN A 13 -8.92 -13.71 33.86
C GLN A 13 -8.49 -15.16 33.53
N ASP A 14 -9.48 -16.05 33.42
CA ASP A 14 -9.32 -17.48 33.13
C ASP A 14 -8.61 -17.74 31.79
N TRP A 15 -7.62 -18.63 31.81
CA TRP A 15 -6.80 -19.04 30.67
C TRP A 15 -7.64 -19.56 29.48
N GLN A 16 -8.80 -20.17 29.71
CA GLN A 16 -9.70 -20.59 28.62
C GLN A 16 -10.29 -19.41 27.83
N THR A 17 -10.40 -18.24 28.44
CA THR A 17 -10.90 -17.02 27.80
C THR A 17 -9.82 -16.39 26.91
N LEU A 18 -8.55 -16.50 27.30
CA LEU A 18 -7.40 -16.02 26.53
C LEU A 18 -7.17 -16.84 25.26
N ASP A 19 -7.34 -18.17 25.31
CA ASP A 19 -7.20 -19.03 24.12
C ASP A 19 -8.30 -18.76 23.10
N LYS A 20 -9.53 -18.50 23.54
CA LYS A 20 -10.65 -18.11 22.66
C LYS A 20 -10.42 -16.73 22.02
N LEU A 21 -9.86 -15.78 22.77
CA LEU A 21 -9.50 -14.45 22.25
C LEU A 21 -8.34 -14.52 21.25
N SER A 22 -7.32 -15.33 21.54
CA SER A 22 -6.20 -15.59 20.64
C SER A 22 -6.65 -16.24 19.34
N ALA A 23 -7.48 -17.29 19.43
CA ALA A 23 -8.08 -17.94 18.27
C ALA A 23 -8.92 -16.97 17.43
N ARG A 24 -9.73 -16.12 18.08
CA ARG A 24 -10.56 -15.11 17.41
C ARG A 24 -9.73 -13.99 16.79
N LEU A 25 -8.61 -13.60 17.38
CA LEU A 25 -7.66 -12.65 16.79
C LEU A 25 -6.93 -13.25 15.58
N GLN A 26 -6.52 -14.53 15.66
CA GLN A 26 -5.94 -15.24 14.51
C GLN A 26 -6.95 -15.45 13.38
N GLU A 27 -8.22 -15.69 13.72
CA GLU A 27 -9.32 -15.76 12.77
C GLU A 27 -9.60 -14.40 12.13
N LEU A 28 -9.60 -13.31 12.91
CA LEU A 28 -9.71 -11.94 12.39
C LEU A 28 -8.52 -11.56 11.50
N ASP A 29 -7.30 -11.99 11.82
CA ASP A 29 -6.10 -11.76 11.01
C ASP A 29 -6.15 -12.56 9.70
N LYS A 30 -6.59 -13.82 9.74
CA LYS A 30 -6.86 -14.62 8.54
C LYS A 30 -7.99 -14.03 7.70
N ASN A 31 -9.05 -13.54 8.32
CA ASN A 31 -10.17 -12.90 7.63
C ASN A 31 -9.75 -11.53 7.07
N TYR A 32 -8.83 -10.82 7.71
CA TYR A 32 -8.26 -9.58 7.21
C TYR A 32 -7.33 -9.82 6.02
N MET A 33 -6.47 -10.84 6.08
CA MET A 33 -5.66 -11.24 4.93
C MET A 33 -6.50 -11.78 3.78
N ALA A 34 -7.51 -12.60 4.07
CA ALA A 34 -8.48 -13.06 3.08
C ALA A 34 -9.32 -11.90 2.51
N TYR A 35 -9.62 -10.87 3.31
CA TYR A 35 -10.23 -9.63 2.84
C TYR A 35 -9.27 -8.85 1.96
N LEU A 36 -7.98 -8.75 2.29
CA LEU A 36 -6.98 -8.11 1.43
C LEU A 36 -6.79 -8.88 0.12
N ASP A 37 -6.82 -10.22 0.16
CA ASP A 37 -6.77 -11.06 -1.03
C ASP A 37 -8.07 -10.96 -1.85
N ALA A 38 -9.23 -10.92 -1.19
CA ALA A 38 -10.52 -10.72 -1.84
C ALA A 38 -10.65 -9.31 -2.40
N VAL A 39 -10.12 -8.29 -1.74
CA VAL A 39 -10.01 -6.93 -2.24
C VAL A 39 -9.05 -6.91 -3.41
N LYS A 40 -7.87 -7.54 -3.35
CA LYS A 40 -6.97 -7.71 -4.50
C LYS A 40 -7.70 -8.35 -5.68
N VAL A 41 -8.49 -9.40 -5.45
CA VAL A 41 -9.28 -10.08 -6.50
C VAL A 41 -10.44 -9.22 -7.01
N GLY A 42 -11.23 -8.60 -6.14
CA GLY A 42 -12.33 -7.69 -6.48
C GLY A 42 -11.86 -6.46 -7.22
N TYR A 43 -10.68 -5.97 -6.88
CA TYR A 43 -9.99 -4.85 -7.48
C TYR A 43 -9.45 -5.18 -8.88
N ILE A 44 -8.93 -6.40 -9.07
CA ILE A 44 -8.53 -6.92 -10.40
C ILE A 44 -9.75 -7.20 -11.30
N THR A 45 -10.90 -7.52 -10.71
CA THR A 45 -12.10 -7.98 -11.45
C THR A 45 -13.22 -6.93 -11.58
N GLY A 46 -13.09 -5.77 -10.92
CA GLY A 46 -14.11 -4.73 -10.89
C GLY A 46 -15.42 -5.13 -10.18
N VAL A 47 -15.37 -6.14 -9.31
CA VAL A 47 -16.53 -6.62 -8.54
C VAL A 47 -16.65 -5.78 -7.27
N GLU A 48 -17.79 -5.11 -7.08
CA GLU A 48 -18.10 -4.44 -5.81
C GLU A 48 -18.29 -5.49 -4.70
N ILE A 49 -17.40 -5.46 -3.70
CA ILE A 49 -17.51 -6.31 -2.52
C ILE A 49 -18.15 -5.45 -1.41
N ASN A 50 -19.45 -5.64 -1.20
CA ASN A 50 -20.19 -4.97 -0.12
C ASN A 50 -20.36 -5.91 1.07
N GLU A 51 -19.66 -5.60 2.18
CA GLU A 51 -19.83 -6.13 3.54
C GLU A 51 -19.71 -7.67 3.76
N PRO A 52 -19.44 -8.13 5.01
CA PRO A 52 -18.59 -9.30 5.22
C PRO A 52 -19.41 -10.58 5.16
N TYR A 53 -19.31 -11.33 4.06
CA TYR A 53 -19.92 -12.65 3.95
C TYR A 53 -18.90 -13.78 4.01
N SER A 54 -19.24 -14.71 4.90
CA SER A 54 -18.50 -15.87 5.37
C SER A 54 -18.45 -17.06 4.42
N ASP A 55 -19.09 -17.04 3.24
CA ASP A 55 -19.32 -18.31 2.51
C ASP A 55 -19.25 -18.24 0.97
N LEU A 56 -18.71 -17.17 0.38
CA LEU A 56 -18.50 -17.14 -1.08
C LEU A 56 -17.13 -17.73 -1.43
N SER A 57 -17.13 -18.90 -2.05
CA SER A 57 -15.92 -19.47 -2.63
C SER A 57 -15.50 -18.64 -3.85
N ILE A 58 -14.20 -18.39 -4.01
CA ILE A 58 -13.61 -17.63 -5.14
C ILE A 58 -14.11 -18.13 -6.51
N LYS A 59 -14.53 -19.40 -6.61
CA LYS A 59 -15.07 -20.01 -7.84
C LYS A 59 -16.39 -19.41 -8.30
N ASP A 60 -17.20 -18.86 -7.39
CA ASP A 60 -18.54 -18.35 -7.70
C ASP A 60 -18.51 -16.90 -8.23
N ILE A 61 -17.52 -16.12 -7.81
CA ILE A 61 -17.26 -14.75 -8.31
C ILE A 61 -16.81 -14.78 -9.77
N LEU A 62 -16.03 -15.80 -10.17
CA LEU A 62 -15.44 -15.92 -11.51
C LEU A 62 -16.42 -16.34 -12.62
N LYS A 63 -17.64 -16.81 -12.26
CA LYS A 63 -18.64 -17.26 -13.25
C LYS A 63 -19.47 -16.12 -13.87
N ASN A 64 -19.45 -14.90 -13.31
CA ASN A 64 -20.31 -13.82 -13.78
C ASN A 64 -19.54 -12.71 -14.52
N LYS A 65 -19.81 -12.63 -15.84
CA LYS A 65 -19.58 -11.52 -16.81
C LYS A 65 -18.18 -11.32 -17.44
N GLY A 66 -18.04 -11.79 -18.68
CA GLY A 66 -18.35 -10.95 -19.84
C GLY A 66 -17.41 -9.81 -20.30
N LYS A 67 -16.13 -9.76 -19.92
CA LYS A 67 -15.14 -8.86 -20.56
C LYS A 67 -13.83 -9.60 -20.87
N SER A 68 -13.54 -9.84 -22.16
CA SER A 68 -12.40 -10.67 -22.59
C SER A 68 -11.02 -10.10 -22.18
N HIS A 69 -10.90 -8.78 -21.99
CA HIS A 69 -9.66 -8.10 -21.59
C HIS A 69 -9.29 -8.32 -20.10
N MET A 70 -10.27 -8.42 -19.21
CA MET A 70 -10.03 -8.72 -17.78
C MET A 70 -9.63 -10.18 -17.57
N ASN A 71 -10.18 -11.08 -18.39
CA ASN A 71 -9.89 -12.50 -18.33
C ASN A 71 -8.43 -12.84 -18.66
N SER A 72 -7.70 -12.03 -19.46
CA SER A 72 -6.28 -12.27 -19.72
C SER A 72 -5.40 -11.90 -18.52
N ILE A 73 -5.74 -10.81 -17.83
CA ILE A 73 -5.05 -10.36 -16.61
C ILE A 73 -5.23 -11.41 -15.51
N ILE A 74 -6.48 -11.86 -15.30
CA ILE A 74 -6.83 -12.87 -14.29
C ILE A 74 -6.19 -14.24 -14.59
N LYS A 75 -6.21 -14.69 -15.86
CA LYS A 75 -5.55 -15.97 -16.24
C LYS A 75 -4.03 -15.93 -16.10
N SER A 76 -3.40 -14.76 -16.22
CA SER A 76 -1.96 -14.63 -15.96
C SER A 76 -1.62 -14.64 -14.47
N ALA A 77 -2.51 -14.09 -13.63
CA ALA A 77 -2.34 -14.02 -12.17
C ALA A 77 -2.63 -15.36 -11.47
N LEU A 78 -3.56 -16.17 -11.98
CA LEU A 78 -4.00 -17.43 -11.36
C LEU A 78 -3.24 -18.67 -11.88
N GLY A 79 -1.93 -18.55 -12.09
CA GLY A 79 -1.07 -19.53 -12.75
C GLY A 79 -1.41 -21.01 -12.47
N THR A 80 -1.70 -21.75 -13.54
CA THR A 80 -1.56 -23.21 -13.55
C THR A 80 -0.13 -23.54 -14.00
N GLU A 81 0.66 -24.05 -13.06
CA GLU A 81 1.93 -24.78 -13.22
C GLU A 81 3.02 -24.12 -14.09
N ASP A 82 3.80 -23.23 -13.45
CA ASP A 82 5.27 -23.16 -13.48
C ASP A 82 5.69 -21.83 -12.84
N ASN A 83 6.38 -21.90 -11.71
CA ASN A 83 6.61 -20.79 -10.78
C ASN A 83 7.74 -19.84 -11.24
N LYS A 84 7.65 -19.35 -12.48
CA LYS A 84 8.31 -18.11 -12.89
C LYS A 84 7.27 -17.01 -12.78
N GLU A 85 7.50 -16.03 -11.89
CA GLU A 85 6.69 -14.83 -11.79
C GLU A 85 6.46 -14.26 -13.20
N LYS A 86 5.23 -14.39 -13.70
CA LYS A 86 4.87 -13.89 -15.02
C LYS A 86 4.75 -12.38 -14.91
N GLU A 87 5.67 -11.69 -15.56
CA GLU A 87 5.63 -10.25 -15.76
C GLU A 87 4.26 -9.83 -16.35
N VAL A 88 3.58 -8.90 -15.69
CA VAL A 88 2.32 -8.34 -16.16
C VAL A 88 2.61 -7.09 -16.99
N TYR A 89 1.95 -6.97 -18.14
CA TYR A 89 2.14 -5.86 -19.07
C TYR A 89 0.84 -5.08 -19.29
N ILE A 90 0.95 -3.76 -19.45
CA ILE A 90 -0.19 -2.88 -19.76
C ILE A 90 0.09 -1.93 -20.94
N SER A 91 -0.97 -1.48 -21.61
CA SER A 91 -0.91 -0.61 -22.78
C SER A 91 -1.00 0.88 -22.46
N GLU A 92 -1.44 1.24 -21.25
CA GLU A 92 -1.52 2.61 -20.76
C GLU A 92 -0.48 2.85 -19.67
N ARG A 93 0.04 4.07 -19.57
CA ARG A 93 0.96 4.43 -18.50
C ARG A 93 0.19 4.84 -17.25
N LEU A 94 0.70 4.47 -16.08
CA LEU A 94 0.16 4.90 -14.80
C LEU A 94 0.88 6.15 -14.31
N THR A 95 0.15 7.02 -13.63
CA THR A 95 0.71 7.97 -12.66
C THR A 95 0.72 7.32 -11.27
N VAL A 96 1.90 7.22 -10.66
CA VAL A 96 2.10 6.46 -9.43
C VAL A 96 2.59 7.39 -8.32
N TYR A 97 1.82 7.52 -7.25
CA TYR A 97 2.19 8.25 -6.04
C TYR A 97 3.13 7.42 -5.17
N LEU A 98 4.29 7.94 -4.77
CA LEU A 98 5.24 7.23 -3.92
C LEU A 98 5.03 7.56 -2.44
N ALA A 99 4.44 6.64 -1.70
CA ALA A 99 4.22 6.76 -0.27
C ALA A 99 5.27 5.96 0.51
N GLY A 100 5.97 6.63 1.42
CA GLY A 100 7.01 6.02 2.22
C GLY A 100 7.48 6.93 3.36
N PRO A 101 8.32 6.41 4.27
CA PRO A 101 8.79 7.20 5.41
C PRO A 101 9.52 8.45 4.96
N TYR A 102 9.16 9.60 5.55
CA TYR A 102 9.94 10.83 5.48
C TYR A 102 10.61 11.10 6.84
N THR A 103 9.80 11.24 7.88
CA THR A 103 10.26 11.54 9.23
C THR A 103 11.02 10.36 9.85
N PRO A 104 12.23 10.58 10.39
CA PRO A 104 12.96 9.55 11.10
C PRO A 104 12.28 9.18 12.43
N TYR A 105 12.23 7.88 12.75
CA TYR A 105 11.58 7.38 13.97
C TYR A 105 12.53 7.33 15.18
N ASP A 106 13.78 6.89 14.98
CA ASP A 106 14.78 6.69 16.04
C ASP A 106 16.05 7.54 15.79
N ALA A 107 15.86 8.82 15.47
CA ALA A 107 16.98 9.73 15.26
C ALA A 107 17.08 10.78 16.36
N SER A 108 18.32 11.03 16.80
CA SER A 108 18.64 12.22 17.60
C SER A 108 18.36 13.49 16.79
N PRO A 109 18.16 14.66 17.42
CA PRO A 109 18.04 15.94 16.71
C PRO A 109 19.20 16.20 15.73
N HIS A 110 20.39 15.67 16.02
CA HIS A 110 21.56 15.81 15.15
C HIS A 110 21.52 14.87 13.93
N SER A 111 20.99 13.66 14.08
CA SER A 111 20.92 12.68 12.98
C SER A 111 19.62 12.77 12.17
N ALA A 112 18.57 13.40 12.71
CA ALA A 112 17.27 13.48 12.07
C ALA A 112 17.28 14.11 10.66
N PRO A 113 17.97 15.24 10.41
CA PRO A 113 18.03 15.81 9.06
C PRO A 113 18.70 14.88 8.05
N LYS A 114 19.76 14.17 8.48
CA LYS A 114 20.48 13.21 7.63
C LYS A 114 19.58 12.04 7.25
N VAL A 115 18.89 11.44 8.22
CA VAL A 115 17.99 10.30 7.96
C VAL A 115 16.80 10.72 7.10
N ALA A 116 16.24 11.91 7.32
CA ALA A 116 15.19 12.45 6.46
C ALA A 116 15.67 12.61 5.00
N HIS A 117 16.90 13.09 4.80
CA HIS A 117 17.50 13.21 3.47
C HIS A 117 17.73 11.83 2.82
N GLU A 118 18.24 10.85 3.56
CA GLU A 118 18.41 9.47 3.08
C GLU A 118 17.08 8.83 2.66
N ASN A 119 15.99 9.12 3.39
CA ASN A 119 14.65 8.68 3.01
C ASN A 119 14.16 9.33 1.70
N VAL A 120 14.48 10.61 1.48
CA VAL A 120 14.17 11.31 0.22
C VAL A 120 14.93 10.68 -0.93
N VAL A 121 16.23 10.38 -0.76
CA VAL A 121 17.04 9.71 -1.78
C VAL A 121 16.44 8.34 -2.14
N ARG A 122 16.01 7.56 -1.13
CA ARG A 122 15.35 6.28 -1.38
C ARG A 122 14.03 6.41 -2.15
N ALA A 123 13.24 7.44 -1.85
CA ALA A 123 12.02 7.73 -2.60
C ALA A 123 12.33 8.06 -4.07
N ILE A 124 13.47 8.73 -4.33
CA ILE A 124 13.94 9.02 -5.69
C ILE A 124 14.33 7.73 -6.41
N ASP A 125 15.08 6.85 -5.76
CA ASP A 125 15.48 5.56 -6.35
C ASP A 125 14.24 4.74 -6.75
N PHE A 126 13.25 4.65 -5.86
CA PHE A 126 11.97 4.02 -6.19
C PHE A 126 11.20 4.72 -7.32
N GLY A 127 11.30 6.04 -7.41
CA GLY A 127 10.71 6.80 -8.51
C GLY A 127 11.35 6.46 -9.84
N ILE A 128 12.67 6.27 -9.86
CA ILE A 128 13.41 5.79 -11.03
C ILE A 128 12.96 4.38 -11.39
N ASP A 129 12.82 3.49 -10.42
CA ASP A 129 12.32 2.13 -10.65
C ASP A 129 10.92 2.13 -11.30
N VAL A 130 10.01 2.98 -10.82
CA VAL A 130 8.68 3.16 -11.44
C VAL A 130 8.80 3.68 -12.88
N ALA A 131 9.71 4.62 -13.14
CA ALA A 131 9.96 5.15 -14.47
C ALA A 131 10.55 4.09 -15.42
N ASP A 132 11.44 3.22 -14.93
CA ASP A 132 12.02 2.10 -15.67
C ASP A 132 10.97 1.05 -16.07
N ARG A 133 9.87 0.96 -15.32
CA ARG A 133 8.69 0.17 -15.69
C ARG A 133 7.77 0.88 -16.69
N GLY A 134 8.13 2.10 -17.09
CA GLY A 134 7.49 2.89 -18.14
C GLY A 134 6.30 3.72 -17.64
N HIS A 135 6.29 4.08 -16.36
CA HIS A 135 5.24 4.87 -15.72
C HIS A 135 5.73 6.24 -15.26
N PHE A 136 4.83 7.06 -14.73
CA PHE A 136 5.12 8.42 -14.30
C PHE A 136 5.09 8.50 -12.76
N PRO A 137 6.25 8.57 -12.09
CA PRO A 137 6.30 8.70 -10.64
C PRO A 137 5.92 10.11 -10.18
N PHE A 138 5.19 10.20 -9.07
CA PHE A 138 5.03 11.41 -8.27
C PHE A 138 5.66 11.18 -6.89
N ILE A 139 6.70 11.96 -6.56
CA ILE A 139 7.50 11.80 -5.34
C ILE A 139 7.18 12.97 -4.38
N PRO A 140 6.28 12.80 -3.40
CA PRO A 140 5.93 13.85 -2.43
C PRO A 140 7.13 14.29 -1.58
N HIS A 141 8.12 13.41 -1.39
CA HIS A 141 9.36 13.69 -0.65
C HIS A 141 10.15 14.87 -1.20
N TYR A 142 9.92 15.31 -2.45
CA TYR A 142 10.55 16.53 -2.97
C TYR A 142 10.16 17.80 -2.21
N SER A 143 9.04 17.79 -1.48
CA SER A 143 8.68 18.85 -0.53
C SER A 143 9.75 19.07 0.55
N HIS A 144 10.61 18.07 0.83
CA HIS A 144 11.80 18.22 1.65
C HIS A 144 12.68 19.40 1.24
N PHE A 145 12.86 19.61 -0.07
CA PHE A 145 13.68 20.71 -0.56
C PHE A 145 13.01 22.07 -0.37
N MET A 146 11.67 22.11 -0.35
CA MET A 146 10.94 23.32 0.07
C MET A 146 11.15 23.59 1.56
N HIS A 147 11.19 22.56 2.40
CA HIS A 147 11.44 22.70 3.83
C HIS A 147 12.87 23.18 4.12
N ILE A 148 13.88 22.66 3.43
CA ILE A 148 15.30 23.03 3.64
C ILE A 148 15.67 24.38 3.02
N TYR A 149 15.27 24.61 1.76
CA TYR A 149 15.74 25.76 0.97
C TYR A 149 14.68 26.86 0.82
N GLY A 150 13.47 26.64 1.34
CA GLY A 150 12.38 27.61 1.26
C GLY A 150 12.70 28.90 2.00
N LYS A 151 12.19 30.01 1.47
CA LYS A 151 12.29 31.34 2.13
C LYS A 151 11.42 31.46 3.39
N LYS A 152 10.46 30.56 3.55
CA LYS A 152 9.53 30.51 4.68
C LYS A 152 9.25 29.07 5.06
N GLU A 153 9.04 28.85 6.35
CA GLU A 153 8.51 27.59 6.85
C GLU A 153 7.03 27.49 6.50
N MET A 154 6.61 26.31 6.07
CA MET A 154 5.20 26.00 5.81
C MET A 154 4.69 25.07 6.92
N PRO A 155 3.43 25.23 7.35
CA PRO A 155 2.85 24.37 8.37
C PRO A 155 2.72 22.93 7.86
N TYR A 156 2.72 21.96 8.77
CA TYR A 156 2.59 20.53 8.45
C TYR A 156 1.31 20.22 7.65
N GLU A 157 0.23 20.92 7.98
CA GLU A 157 -1.07 20.79 7.34
C GLU A 157 -1.02 21.15 5.86
N PHE A 158 -0.19 22.13 5.47
CA PHE A 158 -0.01 22.50 4.07
C PHE A 158 0.59 21.35 3.25
N TYR A 159 1.62 20.70 3.78
CA TYR A 159 2.25 19.55 3.09
C TYR A 159 1.28 18.38 3.00
N THR A 160 0.59 18.07 4.11
CA THR A 160 -0.39 16.98 4.13
C THR A 160 -1.55 17.21 3.15
N GLU A 161 -2.06 18.44 3.08
CA GLU A 161 -3.13 18.79 2.12
C GLU A 161 -2.63 18.69 0.67
N GLN A 162 -1.42 19.19 0.40
CA GLN A 162 -0.79 19.10 -0.90
C GLN A 162 -0.62 17.64 -1.34
N ASP A 163 -0.13 16.79 -0.46
CA ASP A 163 0.09 15.36 -0.69
C ASP A 163 -1.21 14.65 -1.09
N PHE A 164 -2.30 14.87 -0.35
CA PHE A 164 -3.61 14.31 -0.70
C PHE A 164 -4.15 14.83 -2.04
N LYS A 165 -3.92 16.11 -2.36
CA LYS A 165 -4.33 16.69 -3.66
C LYS A 165 -3.58 16.09 -4.84
N TRP A 166 -2.33 15.67 -4.65
CA TRP A 166 -1.57 14.96 -5.67
C TRP A 166 -1.95 13.49 -5.76
N LEU A 167 -2.14 12.83 -4.62
CA LEU A 167 -2.61 11.45 -4.56
C LEU A 167 -3.96 11.28 -5.29
N GLU A 168 -4.89 12.23 -5.13
CA GLU A 168 -6.19 12.24 -5.82
C GLU A 168 -6.05 12.13 -7.34
N LYS A 169 -5.00 12.72 -7.90
CA LYS A 169 -4.74 12.76 -9.35
C LYS A 169 -3.97 11.55 -9.88
N CYS A 170 -3.38 10.74 -9.00
CA CYS A 170 -2.62 9.57 -9.41
C CYS A 170 -3.55 8.38 -9.71
N ASP A 171 -3.12 7.47 -10.57
CA ASP A 171 -3.83 6.21 -10.86
C ASP A 171 -3.56 5.16 -9.77
N ALA A 172 -2.35 5.21 -9.21
CA ALA A 172 -1.84 4.25 -8.25
C ALA A 172 -1.08 4.90 -7.09
N ILE A 173 -0.90 4.13 -6.02
CA ILE A 173 0.05 4.35 -4.95
C ILE A 173 1.05 3.19 -4.93
N PHE A 174 2.34 3.52 -4.87
CA PHE A 174 3.37 2.60 -4.46
C PHE A 174 3.73 2.92 -3.00
N TYR A 175 3.34 2.03 -2.09
CA TYR A 175 3.60 2.14 -0.67
C TYR A 175 4.75 1.21 -0.27
N TYR A 176 5.88 1.79 0.12
CA TYR A 176 7.03 1.03 0.60
C TYR A 176 7.29 1.31 2.08
N LYS A 177 7.64 0.25 2.81
CA LYS A 177 7.94 0.33 4.24
C LYS A 177 9.38 -0.10 4.46
N ASP A 178 10.23 0.82 4.88
CA ASP A 178 11.48 0.43 5.48
C ASP A 178 11.27 0.07 6.94
N LYS A 179 11.95 -1.01 7.37
CA LYS A 179 11.86 -1.66 8.68
C LYS A 179 10.96 -0.93 9.66
N ILE A 180 9.75 -1.47 9.80
CA ILE A 180 8.70 -1.01 10.70
C ILE A 180 9.32 -0.57 12.02
N GLY A 181 9.50 0.75 12.20
CA GLY A 181 9.47 1.32 13.53
C GLY A 181 8.07 1.03 14.03
N GLU A 182 7.93 0.05 14.93
CA GLU A 182 6.68 -0.22 15.61
C GLU A 182 6.22 1.09 16.25
N MET A 183 5.27 1.79 15.63
CA MET A 183 4.87 3.11 16.09
C MET A 183 4.25 2.99 17.48
N LYS A 184 4.88 3.61 18.47
CA LYS A 184 4.30 3.86 19.78
C LYS A 184 3.19 4.94 19.75
N ARG A 185 2.87 5.57 18.60
CA ARG A 185 2.06 6.81 18.52
C ARG A 185 1.19 7.01 17.25
N GLY A 186 0.38 6.03 16.84
CA GLY A 186 -0.63 6.22 15.79
C GLY A 186 -0.15 5.86 14.37
N LEU A 187 -0.81 6.42 13.34
CA LEU A 187 -0.47 6.18 11.92
C LEU A 187 0.54 7.22 11.41
N THR A 188 1.53 6.77 10.64
CA THR A 188 2.45 7.64 9.88
C THR A 188 1.71 8.43 8.78
N GLY A 189 2.36 9.47 8.23
CA GLY A 189 1.88 10.16 7.03
C GLY A 189 1.64 9.19 5.86
N ALA A 190 2.62 8.33 5.56
CA ALA A 190 2.51 7.33 4.51
C ALA A 190 1.37 6.32 4.73
N GLU A 191 1.09 5.93 5.98
CA GLU A 191 -0.04 5.04 6.30
C GLU A 191 -1.38 5.77 6.11
N ARG A 192 -1.45 7.08 6.36
CA ARG A 192 -2.65 7.88 6.07
C ARG A 192 -2.89 8.03 4.56
N GLU A 193 -1.82 8.23 3.78
CA GLU A 193 -1.87 8.24 2.32
C GLU A 193 -2.37 6.90 1.76
N LEU A 194 -1.83 5.78 2.26
CA LEU A 194 -2.30 4.44 1.89
C LEU A 194 -3.79 4.25 2.19
N GLN A 195 -4.25 4.64 3.37
CA GLN A 195 -5.67 4.57 3.72
C GLN A 195 -6.54 5.41 2.79
N GLU A 196 -6.08 6.61 2.42
CA GLU A 196 -6.81 7.48 1.51
C GLU A 196 -6.84 6.92 0.08
N ALA A 197 -5.74 6.36 -0.41
CA ALA A 197 -5.67 5.68 -1.70
C ALA A 197 -6.66 4.51 -1.79
N ILE A 198 -6.75 3.72 -0.70
CA ILE A 198 -7.72 2.62 -0.59
C ILE A 198 -9.16 3.14 -0.65
N LYS A 199 -9.49 4.21 0.08
CA LYS A 199 -10.83 4.83 0.02
C LYS A 199 -11.18 5.32 -1.38
N GLN A 200 -10.20 5.87 -2.10
CA GLN A 200 -10.34 6.36 -3.47
C GLN A 200 -10.26 5.25 -4.54
N ARG A 201 -10.14 3.98 -4.13
CA ARG A 201 -10.04 2.82 -5.03
C ARG A 201 -8.87 2.94 -6.03
N LYS A 202 -7.74 3.50 -5.60
CA LYS A 202 -6.48 3.57 -6.38
C LYS A 202 -5.77 2.23 -6.40
N LEU A 203 -4.92 2.00 -7.41
CA LEU A 203 -4.12 0.76 -7.48
C LEU A 203 -3.08 0.82 -6.36
N VAL A 204 -2.89 -0.27 -5.62
CA VAL A 204 -1.94 -0.31 -4.51
C VAL A 204 -0.84 -1.33 -4.81
N PHE A 205 0.40 -0.87 -4.79
CA PHE A 205 1.59 -1.70 -4.93
C PHE A 205 2.43 -1.63 -3.65
N PHE A 206 2.96 -2.77 -3.22
CA PHE A 206 3.84 -2.92 -2.05
C PHE A 206 5.29 -3.25 -2.43
N SER A 207 5.53 -3.56 -3.70
CA SER A 207 6.88 -3.69 -4.26
C SER A 207 6.91 -3.15 -5.69
N VAL A 208 8.11 -2.87 -6.19
CA VAL A 208 8.32 -2.40 -7.57
C VAL A 208 7.89 -3.48 -8.58
N GLU A 209 8.08 -4.75 -8.26
CA GLU A 209 7.77 -5.89 -9.11
C GLU A 209 6.26 -6.06 -9.33
N GLU A 210 5.43 -5.64 -8.36
CA GLU A 210 3.97 -5.64 -8.50
C GLU A 210 3.47 -4.61 -9.52
N ILE A 211 4.26 -3.58 -9.81
CA ILE A 211 3.92 -2.57 -10.81
C ILE A 211 4.02 -3.22 -12.20
N PRO A 212 3.00 -3.16 -13.08
CA PRO A 212 3.09 -3.75 -14.40
C PRO A 212 4.14 -3.02 -15.28
N LYS A 213 4.68 -3.70 -16.28
CA LYS A 213 5.52 -3.04 -17.30
C LYS A 213 4.67 -2.45 -18.42
N TYR A 214 4.91 -1.20 -18.76
CA TYR A 214 4.33 -0.59 -19.96
C TYR A 214 5.03 -1.13 -21.22
N VAL A 215 4.26 -1.59 -22.20
CA VAL A 215 4.80 -2.13 -23.48
C VAL A 215 4.51 -1.27 -24.70
N GLY A 216 3.76 -0.18 -24.54
CA GLY A 216 3.31 0.67 -25.63
C GLY A 216 2.40 -0.04 -26.63
N VAL A 217 1.63 0.75 -27.37
CA VAL A 217 0.96 0.26 -28.58
C VAL A 217 2.00 0.35 -29.70
N LYS A 218 2.36 -0.77 -30.32
CA LYS A 218 3.15 -0.73 -31.56
C LYS A 218 2.31 0.03 -32.60
N SER A 219 2.73 1.24 -32.92
CA SER A 219 2.18 2.06 -34.01
C SER A 219 2.40 1.40 -35.36
#